data_AF-A0A497SKD0-F1
#
_entry.id   AF-A0A497SKD0-F1
#
_cell.length_a   1.000
_cell.length_b   1.000
_cell.length_c   1.000
_cell.angle_alpha   90.00
_cell.angle_beta   90.00
_cell.angle_gamma   90.00
#
_symmetry.space_group_name_H-M   'P 1'
#
loop_
_entity.id
_entity.type
_entity.pdbx_description
1 polymer ?
#
loop_
_entity_poly.entity_id
_entity_poly.type
_entity_poly.pdbx_seq_one_letter_code
_entity_poly.pdbx_strand_id
1 'polypeptide(L)' 'MALDEAILEARSRGLIPNTLRFLQFSPHCVLVGYHQTVSQEVRVDYCRAQGIEINRRITGGGALYWGTA' A
#
# COMPACT_ATOMS: atom_id res chain seq x y z
N MET A 1 -0.30 -5.17 0.24
CA MET A 1 1.18 -5.08 0.39
C MET A 1 1.80 -6.43 0.76
N ALA A 2 1.62 -7.46 -0.08
CA ALA A 2 2.03 -8.83 0.27
C ALA A 2 3.55 -9.02 0.36
N LEU A 3 4.31 -8.39 -0.56
CA LEU A 3 5.77 -8.50 -0.55
C LEU A 3 6.39 -7.84 0.68
N ASP A 4 5.82 -6.74 1.17
CA ASP A 4 6.29 -6.06 2.38
C ASP A 4 6.15 -6.96 3.61
N GLU A 5 5.03 -7.68 3.72
CA GLU A 5 4.79 -8.66 4.79
C GLU A 5 5.76 -9.84 4.68
N ALA A 6 5.95 -10.40 3.49
CA ALA A 6 6.88 -11.50 3.26
C ALA A 6 8.33 -11.14 3.60
N ILE A 7 8.80 -9.94 3.23
CA ILE A 7 10.14 -9.45 3.57
C ILE A 7 10.25 -9.27 5.09
N LEU A 8 9.24 -8.69 5.74
CA LEU A 8 9.23 -8.48 7.18
C LEU A 8 9.31 -9.81 7.95
N GLU A 9 8.48 -10.80 7.57
CA GLU A 9 8.47 -12.13 8.16
C GLU A 9 9.81 -12.85 7.94
N ALA A 10 10.33 -12.86 6.70
CA ALA A 10 11.61 -13.48 6.40
C ALA A 10 12.77 -12.84 7.19
N ARG A 11 12.76 -11.52 7.36
CA ARG A 11 13.75 -10.82 8.21
C ARG A 11 13.63 -11.22 9.67
N SER A 12 12.42 -11.29 10.22
CA SER A 12 12.20 -11.69 11.62
C SER A 12 12.72 -13.10 11.92
N ARG A 13 12.76 -13.97 10.91
CA ARG A 13 13.31 -15.34 10.99
C ARG A 13 14.80 -15.44 10.65
N GLY A 14 15.47 -14.33 10.33
CA GLY A 14 16.88 -14.32 9.95
C GLY A 14 17.19 -14.95 8.59
N LEU A 15 16.19 -15.11 7.71
CA LEU A 15 16.34 -15.81 6.42
C LEU A 15 16.92 -14.92 5.31
N ILE A 16 16.88 -13.59 5.49
CA ILE A 16 17.36 -12.59 4.51
C ILE A 16 18.12 -11.47 5.22
N PRO A 17 18.99 -10.68 4.56
CA PRO A 17 19.69 -9.52 5.15
C PRO A 17 18.81 -8.25 5.24
N ASN A 18 19.23 -7.25 6.03
CA ASN A 18 18.54 -5.96 6.12
C ASN A 18 18.27 -5.42 4.71
N THR A 19 17.00 -5.11 4.41
CA THR A 19 16.54 -4.82 3.06
C THR A 19 16.05 -3.39 2.97
N LEU A 20 16.66 -2.60 2.08
CA LEU A 20 16.10 -1.34 1.61
C LEU A 20 15.38 -1.61 0.28
N ARG A 21 14.11 -1.24 0.18
CA ARG A 21 13.29 -1.46 -1.02
C ARG A 21 12.79 -0.13 -1.55
N PHE A 22 13.09 0.16 -2.81
CA PHE A 22 12.42 1.22 -3.56
C PHE A 22 11.05 0.72 -4.02
N LEU A 23 10.01 1.51 -3.77
CA LEU A 23 8.62 1.14 -4.02
C LEU A 23 7.98 2.17 -4.94
N GLN A 24 7.34 1.69 -6.01
CA GLN A 24 6.50 2.46 -6.91
C GLN A 24 5.26 1.62 -7.24
N PHE A 25 4.15 2.30 -7.53
CA PHE A 25 2.91 1.68 -7.98
C PHE A 25 2.63 2.10 -9.43
N SER A 26 2.20 1.14 -10.24
CA SER A 26 1.67 1.35 -11.59
C SER A 26 0.60 0.27 -11.82
N PRO A 27 -0.66 0.61 -12.07
CA PRO A 27 -1.22 1.98 -12.21
C PRO A 27 -1.18 2.80 -10.90
N HIS A 28 -1.57 4.07 -10.96
CA HIS A 28 -1.68 4.93 -9.76
C HIS A 28 -2.60 4.27 -8.73
N CYS A 29 -2.32 4.46 -7.45
CA CYS A 29 -3.13 3.83 -6.41
C CYS A 29 -3.33 4.71 -5.18
N VAL A 30 -4.38 4.40 -4.42
CA VAL A 30 -4.59 4.87 -3.06
C VAL A 30 -4.29 3.73 -2.09
N LEU A 31 -3.44 3.99 -1.10
CA LEU A 31 -3.18 3.07 0.01
C LEU A 31 -3.94 3.55 1.25
N VAL A 32 -4.95 2.79 1.65
CA VAL A 32 -5.67 3.02 2.92
C VAL A 32 -4.91 2.40 4.10
N GLY A 33 -4.86 3.12 5.21
CA GLY A 33 -4.24 2.64 6.45
C GLY A 33 -4.93 1.39 6.99
N TYR A 34 -4.18 0.56 7.73
CA TYR A 34 -4.63 -0.75 8.21
C TYR A 34 -6.02 -0.71 8.90
N HIS A 35 -6.26 0.27 9.76
CA HIS A 35 -7.51 0.42 10.53
C HIS A 35 -8.58 1.32 9.86
N GLN A 36 -8.34 1.82 8.66
CA GLN A 36 -9.26 2.77 8.02
C GLN A 36 -10.36 2.07 7.21
N THR A 37 -11.54 2.68 7.20
CA THR A 37 -12.67 2.27 6.36
C THR A 37 -12.52 2.87 4.96
N VAL A 38 -12.44 2.02 3.93
CA VAL A 38 -12.18 2.47 2.55
C VAL A 38 -13.14 3.57 2.09
N SER A 39 -14.44 3.40 2.33
CA SER A 39 -15.47 4.34 1.89
C SER A 39 -15.47 5.69 2.63
N GLN A 40 -14.80 5.78 3.79
CA GLN A 40 -14.68 7.02 4.55
C GLN A 40 -13.42 7.81 4.19
N GLU A 41 -12.41 7.14 3.62
CA GLU A 41 -11.13 7.75 3.26
C GLU A 41 -11.00 8.07 1.77
N VAL A 42 -11.70 7.32 0.92
CA VAL A 42 -11.47 7.33 -0.53
C VAL A 42 -12.78 7.50 -1.29
N ARG A 43 -12.74 8.35 -2.31
CA ARG A 43 -13.82 8.47 -3.30
C ARG A 43 -13.78 7.26 -4.25
N VAL A 44 -14.33 6.13 -3.81
CA VAL A 44 -14.27 4.84 -4.51
C VAL A 44 -14.73 4.92 -5.98
N ASP A 45 -15.84 5.60 -6.24
CA ASP A 45 -16.37 5.74 -7.61
C ASP A 45 -15.44 6.54 -8.51
N TYR A 46 -14.80 7.58 -7.97
CA TYR A 46 -13.80 8.36 -8.70
C TYR A 46 -12.56 7.53 -9.01
N CYS A 47 -12.05 6.78 -8.02
CA CYS A 47 -10.90 5.90 -8.24
C CYS A 47 -11.18 4.86 -9.33
N ARG A 48 -12.35 4.21 -9.28
CA ARG A 48 -12.77 3.26 -10.32
C ARG A 48 -12.85 3.91 -11.69
N ALA A 49 -13.47 5.09 -11.79
CA ALA A 49 -13.62 5.81 -13.05
C ALA A 49 -12.30 6.31 -13.65
N GLN A 50 -11.26 6.52 -12.82
CA GLN A 50 -9.95 7.00 -13.25
C GLN A 50 -8.89 5.89 -13.36
N GLY A 51 -9.26 4.62 -13.13
CA GLY A 51 -8.31 3.51 -13.13
C GLY A 51 -7.28 3.57 -12.00
N ILE A 52 -7.63 4.23 -10.89
CA ILE A 52 -6.81 4.30 -9.68
C ILE A 52 -7.12 3.09 -8.82
N GLU A 53 -6.12 2.25 -8.55
CA GLU A 53 -6.29 1.08 -7.69
C GLU A 53 -6.42 1.46 -6.22
N ILE A 54 -7.15 0.66 -5.44
CA ILE A 54 -7.28 0.83 -4.00
C ILE A 54 -6.66 -0.38 -3.32
N ASN A 55 -5.66 -0.16 -2.47
CA ASN A 55 -4.99 -1.22 -1.72
C ASN A 55 -4.89 -0.84 -0.24
N ARG A 56 -4.65 -1.83 0.62
CA ARG A 56 -4.46 -1.64 2.06
C ARG A 56 -3.01 -1.91 2.45
N ARG A 57 -2.46 -0.99 3.24
CA ARG A 57 -1.12 -1.14 3.80
C ARG A 57 -1.17 -1.88 5.14
N ILE A 58 -0.13 -2.68 5.40
CA ILE A 58 -0.01 -3.49 6.63
C ILE A 58 0.30 -2.65 7.89
N THR A 59 0.40 -1.32 7.72
CA THR A 59 0.69 -0.35 8.77
C THR A 59 -0.47 0.63 8.96
N GLY A 60 -0.60 1.20 10.16
CA GLY A 60 -1.59 2.24 10.49
C GLY A 60 -1.22 3.65 9.97
N GLY A 61 -2.06 4.65 10.26
CA GLY A 61 -1.93 6.05 9.80
C GLY A 61 -2.96 6.42 8.72
N GLY A 62 -2.79 7.57 8.06
CA GLY A 62 -3.73 8.09 7.06
C GLY A 62 -3.62 7.44 5.67
N ALA A 63 -4.57 7.80 4.78
CA ALA A 63 -4.58 7.38 3.39
C ALA A 63 -3.54 8.15 2.57
N LEU A 64 -2.92 7.47 1.60
CA LEU A 64 -1.87 8.04 0.73
C LEU A 64 -2.23 7.82 -0.74
N TYR A 65 -2.01 8.84 -1.57
CA TYR A 65 -2.06 8.72 -3.01
C TYR A 65 -0.66 8.49 -3.58
N TRP A 66 -0.52 7.48 -4.43
CA TRP A 66 0.71 7.11 -5.13
C TRP A 66 0.49 7.25 -6.63
N GLY A 67 0.90 8.41 -7.16
CA GLY A 67 0.95 8.68 -8.59
C GLY A 67 2.39 8.95 -9.03
N THR A 68 2.67 8.74 -10.30
CA THR A 68 3.84 9.37 -10.94
C THR A 68 3.57 10.87 -11.04
N ALA A 69 4.61 11.69 -10.80
CA ALA A 69 4.55 13.13 -11.04
C ALA A 69 4.27 13.45 -12.52
#